data_AF-E6JYL3-F1
#
_entry.id   AF-E6JYL3-F1
#
_cell.length_a   1.000
_cell.length_b   1.000
_cell.length_c   1.000
_cell.angle_alpha   90.00
_cell.angle_beta   90.00
_cell.angle_gamma   90.00
#
_symmetry.space_group_name_H-M   'P 1'
#
loop_
_entity.id
_entity.type
_entity.pdbx_description
1 polymer ?
#
loop_
_entity_poly.entity_id
_entity_poly.type
_entity_poly.pdbx_seq_one_letter_code
_entity_poly.pdbx_strand_id
1 'polypeptide(L)'
;MTKDDMTEARENVEDEATVDRSDDPAGAEESNALSEGKVGDKKGDKGTKKGKAKEEKEEDEEEQTGAFPVIPRKKVKRIPRISPMVRNKALASVLIFVLCLALGFGYMWQSRNVDTTYSNLSEDELVRLLDETNSQISKLETQKANLNSQLSSIKSAANKQEEIIKIAKENEQINGILSGRLQAQGQGAVITITQKRTPISSTVLFSVLEELRNAGAEVIELNHVRIITSSYIVDTANGVECDGQLISSPYVFRAIGSSSALDNAINIAGGVGSKLRVTYGATVKVEESDKVLISATVQSRENKYAKAVGD
;
A
#
# COMPACT_ATOMS: atom_id res chain seq x y z
N MET A 1 68.56 37.21 -31.75
CA MET A 1 68.63 35.82 -31.26
C MET A 1 67.22 35.23 -31.32
N THR A 2 66.94 34.09 -31.96
CA THR A 2 67.24 32.69 -31.54
C THR A 2 66.68 32.35 -30.15
N LYS A 3 66.02 31.21 -29.88
CA LYS A 3 65.80 29.90 -30.56
C LYS A 3 64.31 29.49 -30.37
N ASP A 4 63.68 28.64 -31.18
CA ASP A 4 63.83 27.17 -31.33
C ASP A 4 63.68 26.37 -30.01
N ASP A 5 63.21 25.13 -30.14
CA ASP A 5 62.85 24.14 -29.08
C ASP A 5 61.55 24.45 -28.30
N MET A 6 60.58 23.53 -28.15
CA MET A 6 60.55 22.09 -28.43
C MET A 6 59.20 21.60 -28.98
N THR A 7 59.26 20.71 -29.95
CA THR A 7 58.17 19.81 -30.38
C THR A 7 58.11 18.57 -29.46
N GLU A 8 56.92 17.95 -29.40
CA GLU A 8 56.73 16.49 -29.28
C GLU A 8 57.19 15.76 -28.00
N ALA A 9 56.21 15.27 -27.24
CA ALA A 9 56.36 14.06 -26.41
C ALA A 9 55.02 13.29 -26.39
N ARG A 10 54.99 12.13 -27.05
CA ARG A 10 54.00 11.07 -26.83
C ARG A 10 54.38 10.30 -25.56
N GLU A 11 53.42 9.79 -24.80
CA GLU A 11 53.40 8.35 -24.41
C GLU A 11 52.00 7.91 -23.93
N ASN A 12 51.73 6.61 -24.03
CA ASN A 12 50.47 5.95 -23.71
C ASN A 12 50.32 5.69 -22.20
N VAL A 13 49.08 5.54 -21.72
CA VAL A 13 48.71 4.45 -20.80
C VAL A 13 47.32 3.94 -21.21
N GLU A 14 47.20 2.64 -21.42
CA GLU A 14 45.94 1.90 -21.59
C GLU A 14 45.36 1.55 -20.22
N ASP A 15 44.04 1.41 -20.09
CA ASP A 15 43.49 0.34 -19.23
C ASP A 15 42.05 0.01 -19.60
N GLU A 16 41.80 -1.28 -19.85
CA GLU A 16 40.47 -1.84 -20.06
C GLU A 16 39.80 -2.12 -18.71
N ALA A 17 38.47 -1.95 -18.64
CA ALA A 17 37.66 -2.58 -17.59
C ALA A 17 36.28 -2.96 -18.13
N THR A 18 36.22 -4.08 -18.84
CA THR A 18 34.96 -4.77 -19.15
C THR A 18 34.37 -5.42 -17.89
N VAL A 19 33.08 -5.24 -17.63
CA VAL A 19 32.32 -6.12 -16.71
C VAL A 19 31.06 -6.59 -17.42
N ASP A 20 30.96 -7.90 -17.58
CA ASP A 20 29.89 -8.70 -18.18
C ASP A 20 29.43 -9.72 -17.11
N ARG A 21 28.22 -10.28 -17.28
CA ARG A 21 27.49 -11.24 -16.39
C ARG A 21 26.78 -10.58 -15.21
N SER A 22 25.45 -10.44 -15.21
CA SER A 22 24.34 -11.42 -15.27
C SER A 22 23.93 -11.92 -13.89
N ASP A 23 22.62 -11.89 -13.60
CA ASP A 23 21.86 -12.98 -12.98
C ASP A 23 20.37 -12.59 -12.89
N ASP A 24 19.54 -13.22 -13.74
CA ASP A 24 18.10 -13.39 -13.49
C ASP A 24 17.91 -14.43 -12.37
N PRO A 25 16.72 -14.47 -11.73
CA PRO A 25 15.98 -15.73 -11.88
C PRO A 25 14.49 -15.55 -12.14
N ALA A 26 13.96 -16.40 -13.01
CA ALA A 26 12.54 -16.56 -13.25
C ALA A 26 11.91 -17.65 -12.35
N GLY A 27 10.62 -17.47 -12.04
CA GLY A 27 9.64 -18.56 -12.00
C GLY A 27 9.62 -19.51 -10.79
N ALA A 28 8.55 -19.41 -10.00
CA ALA A 28 7.91 -20.56 -9.37
C ALA A 28 6.40 -20.28 -9.18
N GLU A 29 5.56 -20.93 -9.99
CA GLU A 29 4.15 -21.12 -9.65
C GLU A 29 4.05 -22.22 -8.58
N GLU A 30 3.19 -22.07 -7.58
CA GLU A 30 2.53 -23.27 -7.03
C GLU A 30 1.13 -22.94 -6.50
N SER A 31 0.17 -23.75 -6.95
CA SER A 31 -1.24 -23.68 -6.59
C SER A 31 -1.53 -24.43 -5.29
N ASN A 32 -2.44 -23.91 -4.45
CA ASN A 32 -3.45 -24.81 -3.89
C ASN A 32 -4.76 -24.10 -3.50
N ALA A 33 -5.84 -24.87 -3.49
CA ALA A 33 -7.21 -24.40 -3.27
C ALA A 33 -7.87 -25.11 -2.07
N LEU A 34 -9.12 -24.72 -1.79
CA LEU A 34 -10.02 -25.21 -0.72
C LEU A 34 -9.64 -24.76 0.72
N SER A 35 -10.59 -24.53 1.63
CA SER A 35 -12.02 -24.93 1.64
C SER A 35 -12.98 -23.85 2.18
N GLU A 36 -14.27 -24.00 1.84
CA GLU A 36 -15.39 -23.20 2.35
C GLU A 36 -15.83 -23.67 3.76
N GLY A 37 -16.41 -22.77 4.58
CA GLY A 37 -16.71 -23.05 6.00
C GLY A 37 -17.88 -22.26 6.62
N LYS A 38 -18.95 -22.07 5.85
CA LYS A 38 -20.26 -21.46 6.16
C LYS A 38 -20.70 -21.46 7.65
N VAL A 39 -20.84 -20.28 8.26
CA VAL A 39 -21.54 -20.08 9.56
C VAL A 39 -23.02 -19.75 9.32
N GLY A 40 -23.93 -20.47 9.97
CA GLY A 40 -25.38 -20.29 9.86
C GLY A 40 -26.04 -19.95 11.20
N ASP A 41 -26.82 -18.86 11.20
CA ASP A 41 -27.61 -18.34 12.33
C ASP A 41 -28.78 -19.26 12.76
N LYS A 42 -29.15 -19.22 14.05
CA LYS A 42 -30.57 -19.24 14.48
C LYS A 42 -30.81 -18.82 15.94
N LYS A 43 -31.54 -17.72 16.12
CA LYS A 43 -32.31 -17.35 17.33
C LYS A 43 -33.47 -18.32 17.61
N GLY A 44 -34.05 -18.29 18.83
CA GLY A 44 -35.44 -18.77 19.02
C GLY A 44 -35.97 -19.06 20.43
N ASP A 45 -36.12 -18.03 21.27
CA ASP A 45 -36.85 -17.99 22.56
C ASP A 45 -38.29 -18.59 22.57
N LYS A 46 -38.69 -19.30 23.65
CA LYS A 46 -39.91 -19.11 24.50
C LYS A 46 -40.53 -20.40 25.12
N GLY A 47 -41.06 -20.28 26.35
CA GLY A 47 -42.22 -21.08 26.80
C GLY A 47 -42.25 -21.53 28.27
N THR A 48 -43.07 -20.90 29.12
CA THR A 48 -43.23 -21.21 30.56
C THR A 48 -44.52 -21.99 30.89
N LYS A 49 -44.54 -22.81 31.98
CA LYS A 49 -45.37 -22.70 33.23
C LYS A 49 -45.92 -24.02 33.87
N LYS A 50 -45.72 -24.13 35.20
CA LYS A 50 -46.58 -24.62 36.32
C LYS A 50 -47.55 -25.84 36.18
N GLY A 51 -47.61 -26.71 37.21
CA GLY A 51 -48.88 -27.38 37.63
C GLY A 51 -48.85 -28.59 38.61
N LYS A 52 -49.10 -28.35 39.90
CA LYS A 52 -49.36 -29.23 41.08
C LYS A 52 -50.18 -30.57 40.97
N ALA A 53 -49.74 -31.58 41.75
CA ALA A 53 -50.41 -32.29 42.90
C ALA A 53 -51.37 -33.54 42.79
N LYS A 54 -50.90 -34.65 43.44
CA LYS A 54 -51.51 -35.57 44.48
C LYS A 54 -52.72 -36.55 44.27
N GLU A 55 -52.49 -37.82 44.68
CA GLU A 55 -53.33 -38.76 45.51
C GLU A 55 -54.72 -39.29 45.00
N GLU A 56 -55.28 -40.49 45.33
CA GLU A 56 -54.92 -41.68 46.18
C GLU A 56 -55.89 -42.91 45.91
N LYS A 57 -55.80 -43.99 46.74
CA LYS A 57 -56.72 -45.17 46.99
C LYS A 57 -56.58 -46.44 46.09
N GLU A 58 -56.39 -47.68 46.59
CA GLU A 58 -57.17 -48.61 47.49
C GLU A 58 -58.21 -49.47 46.69
N GLU A 59 -58.63 -50.70 47.03
CA GLU A 59 -59.02 -51.32 48.33
C GLU A 59 -59.12 -52.90 48.24
N ASP A 60 -59.83 -53.56 49.20
CA ASP A 60 -60.21 -55.01 49.31
C ASP A 60 -59.23 -55.98 50.08
N GLU A 61 -59.59 -57.12 50.74
CA GLU A 61 -60.69 -57.48 51.70
C GLU A 61 -60.46 -58.88 52.44
N GLU A 62 -61.12 -59.10 53.61
CA GLU A 62 -61.74 -60.29 54.32
C GLU A 62 -61.35 -61.81 54.12
N GLU A 63 -61.63 -62.83 55.00
CA GLU A 63 -61.98 -63.01 56.45
C GLU A 63 -61.92 -64.53 56.94
N GLN A 64 -62.10 -64.77 58.27
CA GLN A 64 -62.98 -65.80 58.94
C GLN A 64 -62.54 -67.14 59.66
N THR A 65 -62.94 -67.21 60.96
CA THR A 65 -63.31 -68.38 61.86
C THR A 65 -62.26 -69.44 62.31
N GLY A 66 -62.34 -70.11 63.49
CA GLY A 66 -63.23 -70.00 64.67
C GLY A 66 -63.00 -71.09 65.78
N ALA A 67 -63.75 -71.02 66.90
CA ALA A 67 -63.96 -72.02 68.00
C ALA A 67 -63.04 -72.08 69.27
N PHE A 68 -63.63 -72.58 70.39
CA PHE A 68 -63.26 -72.52 71.84
C PHE A 68 -63.32 -73.93 72.50
N PRO A 69 -63.16 -74.19 73.84
CA PRO A 69 -62.47 -73.53 74.98
C PRO A 69 -61.66 -74.52 75.92
N VAL A 70 -61.28 -74.04 77.12
CA VAL A 70 -61.21 -74.72 78.47
C VAL A 70 -59.86 -74.55 79.22
N ILE A 71 -59.94 -74.30 80.54
CA ILE A 71 -58.90 -73.73 81.42
C ILE A 71 -58.69 -74.65 82.65
N PRO A 72 -57.50 -74.68 83.29
CA PRO A 72 -57.44 -74.14 84.66
C PRO A 72 -56.18 -73.30 84.97
N ARG A 73 -56.28 -72.47 86.04
CA ARG A 73 -55.31 -71.41 86.42
C ARG A 73 -54.45 -71.77 87.64
N LYS A 74 -53.24 -71.19 87.72
CA LYS A 74 -52.58 -70.46 88.85
C LYS A 74 -51.04 -70.57 88.73
N LYS A 75 -50.19 -69.66 89.19
CA LYS A 75 -50.31 -68.37 89.93
C LYS A 75 -49.07 -67.52 89.57
N VAL A 76 -49.23 -66.23 89.24
CA VAL A 76 -48.11 -65.37 88.76
C VAL A 76 -47.48 -64.56 89.92
N LYS A 77 -46.15 -64.60 90.06
CA LYS A 77 -45.38 -63.61 90.82
C LYS A 77 -45.22 -62.35 89.97
N ARG A 78 -45.51 -61.17 90.54
CA ARG A 78 -45.45 -59.88 89.83
C ARG A 78 -44.00 -59.37 89.76
N ILE A 79 -43.52 -59.13 88.55
CA ILE A 79 -42.37 -58.26 88.24
C ILE A 79 -42.96 -56.91 87.79
N PRO A 80 -42.41 -55.75 88.17
CA PRO A 80 -42.92 -54.46 87.73
C PRO A 80 -42.88 -54.34 86.20
N ARG A 81 -44.02 -53.97 85.60
CA ARG A 81 -44.12 -53.72 84.16
C ARG A 81 -43.41 -52.41 83.83
N ILE A 82 -42.20 -52.50 83.27
CA ILE A 82 -41.69 -51.41 82.41
C ILE A 82 -42.64 -51.34 81.21
N SER A 83 -43.31 -50.21 81.02
CA SER A 83 -44.25 -50.06 79.91
C SER A 83 -43.51 -50.13 78.57
N PRO A 84 -44.14 -50.63 77.49
CA PRO A 84 -43.54 -50.60 76.15
C PRO A 84 -43.17 -49.17 75.72
N MET A 85 -43.86 -48.17 76.26
CA MET A 85 -43.56 -46.75 76.09
C MET A 85 -42.19 -46.34 76.64
N VAL A 86 -41.73 -46.91 77.77
CA VAL A 86 -40.39 -46.60 78.31
C VAL A 86 -39.29 -47.33 77.52
N ARG A 87 -39.53 -48.59 77.07
CA ARG A 87 -38.58 -49.29 76.18
C ARG A 87 -38.41 -48.57 74.85
N ASN A 88 -39.49 -48.12 74.22
CA ASN A 88 -39.41 -47.43 72.92
C ASN A 88 -38.79 -46.04 73.07
N LYS A 89 -39.06 -45.32 74.17
CA LYS A 89 -38.37 -44.05 74.48
C LYS A 89 -36.88 -44.25 74.80
N ALA A 90 -36.51 -45.34 75.46
CA ALA A 90 -35.10 -45.69 75.68
C ALA A 90 -34.38 -46.01 74.36
N LEU A 91 -34.97 -46.85 73.49
CA LEU A 91 -34.43 -47.14 72.16
C LEU A 91 -34.29 -45.88 71.29
N ALA A 92 -35.30 -44.99 71.31
CA ALA A 92 -35.22 -43.69 70.63
C ALA A 92 -34.08 -42.82 71.20
N SER A 93 -33.91 -42.77 72.53
CA SER A 93 -32.81 -42.01 73.15
C SER A 93 -31.43 -42.56 72.81
N VAL A 94 -31.29 -43.89 72.68
CA VAL A 94 -30.04 -44.53 72.23
C VAL A 94 -29.76 -44.22 70.76
N LEU A 95 -30.76 -44.27 69.88
CA LEU A 95 -30.61 -43.86 68.48
C LEU A 95 -30.22 -42.39 68.34
N ILE A 96 -30.83 -41.49 69.12
CA ILE A 96 -30.48 -40.06 69.14
C ILE A 96 -29.05 -39.86 69.67
N PHE A 97 -28.63 -40.59 70.70
CA PHE A 97 -27.26 -40.51 71.23
C PHE A 97 -26.21 -41.01 70.22
N VAL A 98 -26.49 -42.12 69.53
CA VAL A 98 -25.62 -42.65 68.46
C VAL A 98 -25.58 -41.69 67.26
N LEU A 99 -26.71 -41.09 66.87
CA LEU A 99 -26.76 -40.07 65.82
C LEU A 99 -25.95 -38.83 66.21
N CYS A 100 -26.07 -38.36 67.45
CA CYS A 100 -25.32 -37.22 67.97
C CYS A 100 -23.81 -37.51 68.05
N LEU A 101 -23.42 -38.73 68.45
CA LEU A 101 -22.02 -39.19 68.38
C LEU A 101 -21.51 -39.30 66.94
N ALA A 102 -22.31 -39.80 66.00
CA ALA A 102 -21.93 -39.90 64.60
C ALA A 102 -21.79 -38.52 63.94
N LEU A 103 -22.66 -37.57 64.26
CA LEU A 103 -22.57 -36.18 63.81
C LEU A 103 -21.39 -35.46 64.48
N GLY A 104 -21.16 -35.66 65.77
CA GLY A 104 -20.00 -35.11 66.48
C GLY A 104 -18.68 -35.68 65.97
N PHE A 105 -18.63 -36.99 65.69
CA PHE A 105 -17.48 -37.65 65.07
C PHE A 105 -17.28 -37.21 63.62
N GLY A 106 -18.35 -37.06 62.84
CA GLY A 106 -18.30 -36.49 61.48
C GLY A 106 -17.81 -35.04 61.47
N TYR A 107 -18.25 -34.23 62.43
CA TYR A 107 -17.77 -32.86 62.62
C TYR A 107 -16.30 -32.82 63.08
N MET A 108 -15.87 -33.73 63.96
CA MET A 108 -14.47 -33.86 64.38
C MET A 108 -13.56 -34.36 63.25
N TRP A 109 -14.07 -35.27 62.42
CA TRP A 109 -13.39 -35.79 61.22
C TRP A 109 -13.29 -34.70 60.13
N GLN A 110 -14.35 -33.92 59.94
CA GLN A 110 -14.33 -32.73 59.10
C GLN A 110 -13.29 -31.74 59.65
N SER A 111 -13.38 -31.36 60.93
CA SER A 111 -12.44 -30.43 61.60
C SER A 111 -10.98 -30.85 61.45
N ARG A 112 -10.64 -32.13 61.60
CA ARG A 112 -9.27 -32.64 61.39
C ARG A 112 -8.77 -32.53 59.94
N ASN A 113 -9.67 -32.36 58.98
CA ASN A 113 -9.37 -32.24 57.56
C ASN A 113 -9.68 -30.84 56.97
N VAL A 114 -10.07 -29.83 57.78
CA VAL A 114 -10.17 -28.42 57.30
C VAL A 114 -8.94 -27.58 57.62
N ASP A 115 -8.03 -28.05 58.47
CA ASP A 115 -6.78 -27.34 58.85
C ASP A 115 -5.60 -27.57 57.87
N THR A 116 -5.88 -27.68 56.56
CA THR A 116 -4.84 -27.58 55.51
C THR A 116 -5.30 -26.75 54.31
N THR A 117 -5.75 -25.52 54.56
CA THR A 117 -5.66 -24.44 53.56
C THR A 117 -4.88 -23.28 54.15
N TYR A 118 -4.09 -22.59 53.32
CA TYR A 118 -3.33 -21.36 53.66
C TYR A 118 -2.04 -21.51 54.49
N SER A 119 -1.06 -22.26 53.98
CA SER A 119 0.35 -22.12 54.43
C SER A 119 1.41 -22.25 53.32
N ASN A 120 1.01 -22.27 52.04
CA ASN A 120 1.90 -22.17 50.87
C ASN A 120 1.15 -21.44 49.73
N LEU A 121 0.82 -20.17 49.95
CA LEU A 121 0.49 -19.23 48.87
C LEU A 121 1.60 -18.17 48.80
N SER A 122 2.79 -18.62 48.43
CA SER A 122 4.01 -17.78 48.36
C SER A 122 4.99 -18.44 47.39
N GLU A 123 5.75 -17.62 46.66
CA GLU A 123 6.74 -18.01 45.65
C GLU A 123 6.15 -18.72 44.41
N ASP A 124 5.91 -20.04 44.37
CA ASP A 124 5.68 -20.78 43.11
C ASP A 124 4.55 -20.23 42.20
N GLU A 125 3.39 -19.86 42.76
CA GLU A 125 2.26 -19.34 41.96
C GLU A 125 2.46 -17.86 41.56
N LEU A 126 3.20 -17.10 42.36
CA LEU A 126 3.65 -15.74 42.04
C LEU A 126 4.72 -15.76 40.95
N VAL A 127 5.65 -16.71 41.00
CA VAL A 127 6.66 -16.95 39.96
C VAL A 127 5.97 -17.38 38.67
N ARG A 128 5.01 -18.32 38.72
CA ARG A 128 4.27 -18.75 37.53
C ARG A 128 3.42 -17.63 36.91
N LEU A 129 2.76 -16.81 37.72
CA LEU A 129 2.00 -15.65 37.22
C LEU A 129 2.94 -14.56 36.68
N LEU A 130 4.10 -14.36 37.30
CA LEU A 130 5.14 -13.45 36.82
C LEU A 130 5.73 -13.94 35.50
N ASP A 131 6.00 -15.24 35.33
CA ASP A 131 6.49 -15.84 34.09
C ASP A 131 5.45 -15.77 32.98
N GLU A 132 4.18 -16.04 33.27
CA GLU A 132 3.07 -15.85 32.33
C GLU A 132 2.93 -14.37 31.94
N THR A 133 3.06 -13.45 32.90
CA THR A 133 3.02 -11.99 32.64
C THR A 133 4.23 -11.54 31.82
N ASN A 134 5.43 -12.02 32.13
CA ASN A 134 6.66 -11.73 31.37
C ASN A 134 6.59 -12.31 29.95
N SER A 135 6.01 -13.50 29.78
CA SER A 135 5.71 -14.12 28.49
C SER A 135 4.72 -13.27 27.68
N GLN A 136 3.65 -12.79 28.31
CA GLN A 136 2.69 -11.87 27.68
C GLN A 136 3.31 -10.52 27.33
N ILE A 137 4.14 -9.93 28.19
CA ILE A 137 4.90 -8.70 27.91
C ILE A 137 5.83 -8.93 26.71
N SER A 138 6.65 -9.97 26.72
CA SER A 138 7.57 -10.30 25.62
C SER A 138 6.82 -10.54 24.30
N LYS A 139 5.66 -11.20 24.34
CA LYS A 139 4.79 -11.40 23.18
C LYS A 139 4.21 -10.08 22.67
N LEU A 140 3.74 -9.19 23.55
CA LEU A 140 3.24 -7.86 23.19
C LEU A 140 4.35 -6.95 22.65
N GLU A 141 5.55 -7.00 23.21
CA GLU A 141 6.73 -6.30 22.69
C GLU A 141 7.13 -6.80 21.30
N THR A 142 7.13 -8.12 21.10
CA THR A 142 7.37 -8.74 19.79
C THR A 142 6.31 -8.34 18.77
N GLN A 143 5.02 -8.33 19.16
CA GLN A 143 3.92 -7.85 18.30
C GLN A 143 4.06 -6.36 17.98
N LYS A 144 4.42 -5.52 18.95
CA LYS A 144 4.69 -4.08 18.76
C LYS A 144 5.87 -3.85 17.82
N ALA A 145 6.96 -4.62 17.96
CA ALA A 145 8.11 -4.56 17.06
C ALA A 145 7.73 -4.96 15.62
N ASN A 146 6.96 -6.04 15.46
CA ASN A 146 6.47 -6.49 14.15
C ASN A 146 5.53 -5.45 13.51
N LEU A 147 4.55 -4.92 14.26
CA LEU A 147 3.64 -3.87 13.76
C LEU A 147 4.40 -2.58 13.39
N ASN A 148 5.42 -2.18 14.15
CA ASN A 148 6.27 -1.05 13.80
C ASN A 148 7.10 -1.32 12.53
N SER A 149 7.56 -2.55 12.31
CA SER A 149 8.27 -2.97 11.09
C SER A 149 7.35 -3.01 9.87
N GLN A 150 6.11 -3.51 10.03
CA GLN A 150 5.09 -3.46 8.98
C GLN A 150 4.72 -2.02 8.63
N LEU A 151 4.53 -1.16 9.64
CA LEU A 151 4.23 0.26 9.46
C LEU A 151 5.39 1.00 8.76
N SER A 152 6.65 0.73 9.13
CA SER A 152 7.81 1.35 8.47
C SER A 152 7.99 0.85 7.03
N SER A 153 7.73 -0.44 6.78
CA SER A 153 7.71 -1.02 5.43
C SER A 153 6.63 -0.38 4.55
N ILE A 154 5.39 -0.28 5.04
CA ILE A 154 4.28 0.36 4.33
C ILE A 154 4.59 1.84 4.04
N LYS A 155 5.13 2.57 5.01
CA LYS A 155 5.57 3.97 4.79
C LYS A 155 6.68 4.07 3.76
N SER A 156 7.67 3.16 3.78
CA SER A 156 8.74 3.14 2.78
C SER A 156 8.19 2.84 1.38
N ALA A 157 7.26 1.89 1.25
CA ALA A 157 6.60 1.56 0.00
C ALA A 157 5.75 2.72 -0.54
N ALA A 158 4.99 3.40 0.33
CA ALA A 158 4.20 4.58 -0.04
C ALA A 158 5.10 5.73 -0.54
N ASN A 159 6.16 6.07 0.19
CA ASN A 159 7.11 7.10 -0.22
C ASN A 159 7.77 6.78 -1.57
N LYS A 160 8.18 5.52 -1.79
CA LYS A 160 8.71 5.05 -3.08
C LYS A 160 7.69 5.17 -4.21
N GLN A 161 6.42 4.86 -3.95
CA GLN A 161 5.36 4.96 -4.94
C GLN A 161 5.08 6.42 -5.33
N GLU A 162 5.08 7.34 -4.37
CA GLU A 162 4.96 8.78 -4.61
C GLU A 162 6.14 9.32 -5.44
N GLU A 163 7.36 8.87 -5.14
CA GLU A 163 8.57 9.20 -5.89
C GLU A 163 8.52 8.68 -7.34
N ILE A 164 8.11 7.42 -7.55
CA ILE A 164 7.91 6.84 -8.89
C ILE A 164 6.87 7.64 -9.69
N ILE A 165 5.73 8.00 -9.08
CA ILE A 165 4.69 8.80 -9.74
C ILE A 165 5.20 10.20 -10.10
N LYS A 166 6.03 10.81 -9.23
CA LYS A 166 6.67 12.09 -9.51
C LYS A 166 7.62 12.00 -10.71
N ILE A 167 8.53 11.03 -10.71
CA ILE A 167 9.49 10.79 -11.80
C ILE A 167 8.74 10.49 -13.12
N ALA A 168 7.68 9.68 -13.08
CA ALA A 168 6.86 9.39 -14.25
C ALA A 168 6.24 10.67 -14.84
N LYS A 169 5.72 11.59 -14.02
CA LYS A 169 5.16 12.89 -14.47
C LYS A 169 6.24 13.83 -15.01
N GLU A 170 7.41 13.90 -14.38
CA GLU A 170 8.53 14.71 -14.87
C GLU A 170 9.01 14.19 -16.23
N ASN A 171 9.15 12.86 -16.38
CA ASN A 171 9.45 12.21 -17.66
C ASN A 171 8.36 12.45 -18.71
N GLU A 172 7.08 12.37 -18.34
CA GLU A 172 5.95 12.66 -19.25
C GLU A 172 6.02 14.10 -19.78
N GLN A 173 6.31 15.07 -18.90
CA GLN A 173 6.46 16.49 -19.26
C GLN A 173 7.66 16.72 -20.18
N ILE A 174 8.83 16.19 -19.82
CA ILE A 174 10.06 16.31 -20.64
C ILE A 174 9.82 15.68 -22.03
N ASN A 175 9.32 14.45 -22.08
CA ASN A 175 9.01 13.78 -23.34
C ASN A 175 7.91 14.50 -24.12
N GLY A 176 6.95 15.14 -23.45
CA GLY A 176 5.91 15.97 -24.05
C GLY A 176 6.48 17.22 -24.72
N ILE A 177 7.46 17.88 -24.11
CA ILE A 177 8.16 19.04 -24.69
C ILE A 177 9.05 18.61 -25.87
N LEU A 178 9.86 17.56 -25.69
CA LEU A 178 10.78 17.05 -26.72
C LEU A 178 10.04 16.55 -27.98
N SER A 179 8.91 15.84 -27.80
CA SER A 179 8.07 15.40 -28.94
C SER A 179 7.18 16.50 -29.52
N GLY A 180 7.26 17.73 -29.03
CA GLY A 180 6.47 18.86 -29.52
C GLY A 180 5.01 18.87 -29.09
N ARG A 181 4.54 17.90 -28.29
CA ARG A 181 3.14 17.80 -27.84
C ARG A 181 2.74 18.82 -26.79
N LEU A 182 3.70 19.30 -25.99
CA LEU A 182 3.49 20.30 -24.94
C LEU A 182 4.10 21.65 -25.30
N GLN A 183 3.45 22.71 -24.81
CA GLN A 183 3.96 24.08 -24.86
C GLN A 183 5.23 24.19 -24.01
N ALA A 184 6.11 25.13 -24.35
CA ALA A 184 7.36 25.36 -23.64
C ALA A 184 7.57 26.87 -23.39
N GLN A 185 8.24 27.19 -22.29
CA GLN A 185 8.70 28.55 -21.99
C GLN A 185 10.13 28.50 -21.43
N GLY A 186 10.95 29.50 -21.77
CA GLY A 186 12.32 29.60 -21.27
C GLY A 186 13.04 30.83 -21.81
N GLN A 187 14.31 30.98 -21.47
CA GLN A 187 15.18 31.96 -22.11
C GLN A 187 15.32 31.65 -23.61
N GLY A 188 15.53 32.66 -24.45
CA GLY A 188 15.69 32.47 -25.87
C GLY A 188 15.63 33.76 -26.68
N ALA A 189 15.29 33.64 -27.97
CA ALA A 189 15.19 34.78 -28.87
C ALA A 189 13.98 34.67 -29.82
N VAL A 190 13.47 35.84 -30.24
CA VAL A 190 12.49 35.98 -31.33
C VAL A 190 13.17 36.61 -32.54
N ILE A 191 13.30 35.84 -33.62
CA ILE A 191 13.95 36.26 -34.86
C ILE A 191 12.84 36.59 -35.87
N THR A 192 12.71 37.87 -36.22
CA THR A 192 11.73 38.34 -37.22
C THR A 192 12.44 38.68 -38.53
N ILE A 193 12.07 37.96 -39.59
CA ILE A 193 12.60 38.12 -40.94
C ILE A 193 11.50 38.67 -41.85
N THR A 194 11.57 39.96 -42.14
CA THR A 194 10.63 40.65 -43.04
C THR A 194 11.19 40.66 -44.47
N GLN A 195 10.55 39.89 -45.34
CA GLN A 195 10.78 39.90 -46.78
C GLN A 195 10.45 41.28 -47.37
N LYS A 196 11.18 41.68 -48.41
CA LYS A 196 10.90 42.90 -49.19
C LYS A 196 10.55 42.52 -50.64
N ARG A 197 11.43 42.84 -51.59
CA ARG A 197 11.19 42.64 -53.03
C ARG A 197 11.56 41.23 -53.51
N THR A 198 12.64 40.67 -52.97
CA THR A 198 13.11 39.32 -53.32
C THR A 198 12.38 38.27 -52.46
N PRO A 199 11.73 37.25 -53.04
CA PRO A 199 11.17 36.13 -52.29
C PRO A 199 12.25 35.38 -51.52
N ILE A 200 11.99 35.04 -50.26
CA ILE A 200 12.84 34.17 -49.44
C ILE A 200 12.37 32.74 -49.66
N SER A 201 13.24 31.86 -50.14
CA SER A 201 12.91 30.46 -50.38
C SER A 201 12.95 29.61 -49.11
N SER A 202 12.25 28.47 -49.14
CA SER A 202 12.28 27.43 -48.11
C SER A 202 13.71 27.05 -47.70
N THR A 203 14.65 26.95 -48.65
CA THR A 203 16.06 26.63 -48.39
C THR A 203 16.76 27.61 -47.45
N VAL A 204 16.43 28.90 -47.51
CA VAL A 204 17.04 29.91 -46.65
C VAL A 204 16.41 29.89 -45.26
N LEU A 205 15.10 29.68 -45.16
CA LEU A 205 14.42 29.50 -43.88
C LEU A 205 14.88 28.20 -43.18
N PHE A 206 15.13 27.14 -43.94
CA PHE A 206 15.77 25.93 -43.45
C PHE A 206 17.21 26.19 -42.98
N SER A 207 17.98 27.01 -43.70
CA SER A 207 19.32 27.43 -43.21
C SER A 207 19.22 28.18 -41.87
N VAL A 208 18.22 29.04 -41.67
CA VAL A 208 18.00 29.72 -40.37
C VAL A 208 17.67 28.71 -39.27
N LEU A 209 16.81 27.74 -39.56
CA LEU A 209 16.47 26.65 -38.64
C LEU A 209 17.71 25.84 -38.21
N GLU A 210 18.59 25.51 -39.16
CA GLU A 210 19.83 24.79 -38.87
C GLU A 210 20.82 25.63 -38.05
N GLU A 211 21.01 26.92 -38.32
CA GLU A 211 21.85 27.78 -37.46
C GLU A 211 21.30 27.88 -36.03
N LEU A 212 19.97 27.95 -35.85
CA LEU A 212 19.35 27.95 -34.52
C LEU A 212 19.57 26.60 -33.80
N ARG A 213 19.48 25.47 -34.50
CA ARG A 213 19.81 24.13 -33.95
C ARG A 213 21.28 24.04 -33.55
N ASN A 214 22.20 24.50 -34.41
CA ASN A 214 23.64 24.55 -34.13
C ASN A 214 23.98 25.43 -32.92
N ALA A 215 23.19 26.48 -32.68
CA ALA A 215 23.31 27.38 -31.53
C ALA A 215 22.74 26.80 -30.21
N GLY A 216 22.18 25.58 -30.23
CA GLY A 216 21.58 24.95 -29.06
C GLY A 216 20.14 25.39 -28.78
N ALA A 217 19.35 25.70 -29.82
CA ALA A 217 17.90 25.85 -29.66
C ALA A 217 17.25 24.50 -29.32
N GLU A 218 16.61 24.42 -28.15
CA GLU A 218 15.94 23.22 -27.64
C GLU A 218 14.51 23.09 -28.19
N VAL A 219 13.82 24.22 -28.37
CA VAL A 219 12.44 24.28 -28.85
C VAL A 219 12.30 25.42 -29.84
N ILE A 220 11.70 25.16 -31.01
CA ILE A 220 11.56 26.13 -32.09
C ILE A 220 10.09 26.18 -32.60
N GLU A 221 9.59 27.39 -32.84
CA GLU A 221 8.33 27.68 -33.53
C GLU A 221 8.62 28.57 -34.75
N LEU A 222 8.01 28.28 -35.91
CA LEU A 222 8.03 29.14 -37.10
C LEU A 222 6.59 29.51 -37.47
N ASN A 223 6.21 30.78 -37.37
CA ASN A 223 4.86 31.27 -37.72
C ASN A 223 3.71 30.41 -37.13
N HIS A 224 3.82 30.04 -35.85
CA HIS A 224 2.89 29.16 -35.12
C HIS A 224 2.92 27.66 -35.47
N VAL A 225 3.86 27.22 -36.32
CA VAL A 225 4.16 25.81 -36.55
C VAL A 225 5.26 25.37 -35.56
N ARG A 226 5.00 24.32 -34.77
CA ARG A 226 5.98 23.73 -33.85
C ARG A 226 6.96 22.88 -34.63
N ILE A 227 8.23 23.25 -34.63
CA ILE A 227 9.27 22.51 -35.33
C ILE A 227 9.74 21.33 -34.47
N ILE A 228 9.77 20.14 -35.06
CA ILE A 228 10.29 18.89 -34.51
C ILE A 228 11.26 18.23 -35.51
N THR A 229 11.83 17.07 -35.17
CA THR A 229 12.81 16.35 -36.00
C THR A 229 12.27 15.99 -37.38
N SER A 230 10.99 15.66 -37.50
CA SER A 230 10.33 15.30 -38.76
C SER A 230 9.74 16.47 -39.53
N SER A 231 9.97 17.71 -39.07
CA SER A 231 9.40 18.90 -39.71
C SER A 231 10.10 19.24 -41.02
N TYR A 232 9.36 19.78 -41.97
CA TYR A 232 9.83 20.20 -43.29
C TYR A 232 9.42 21.64 -43.60
N ILE A 233 10.23 22.29 -44.46
CA ILE A 233 9.92 23.58 -45.07
C ILE A 233 10.13 23.42 -46.58
N VAL A 234 9.12 23.75 -47.39
CA VAL A 234 9.16 23.58 -48.86
C VAL A 234 8.58 24.79 -49.59
N ASP A 235 9.05 25.01 -50.82
CA ASP A 235 8.48 26.02 -51.71
C ASP A 235 7.31 25.40 -52.49
N THR A 236 6.18 26.10 -52.53
CA THR A 236 4.97 25.70 -53.25
C THR A 236 4.56 26.79 -54.25
N ALA A 237 3.61 26.49 -55.13
CA ALA A 237 3.05 27.47 -56.06
C ALA A 237 2.39 28.69 -55.35
N ASN A 238 2.01 28.54 -54.08
CA ASN A 238 1.31 29.57 -53.29
C ASN A 238 2.23 30.31 -52.30
N GLY A 239 3.53 29.97 -52.23
CA GLY A 239 4.47 30.48 -51.24
C GLY A 239 5.18 29.35 -50.47
N VAL A 240 5.76 29.66 -49.31
CA VAL A 240 6.45 28.67 -48.48
C VAL A 240 5.45 27.91 -47.61
N GLU A 241 5.58 26.60 -47.52
CA GLU A 241 4.84 25.74 -46.59
C GLU A 241 5.79 25.20 -45.50
N CYS A 242 5.30 25.12 -44.26
CA CYS A 242 5.94 24.43 -43.15
C CYS A 242 4.94 23.45 -42.52
N ASP A 243 5.29 22.15 -42.50
CA ASP A 243 4.44 21.05 -41.98
C ASP A 243 2.95 21.08 -42.42
N GLY A 244 2.68 21.38 -43.70
CA GLY A 244 1.33 21.45 -44.24
C GLY A 244 0.63 22.79 -44.06
N GLN A 245 1.24 23.75 -43.37
CA GLN A 245 0.72 25.10 -43.19
C GLN A 245 1.48 26.09 -44.09
N LEU A 246 0.74 26.80 -44.96
CA LEU A 246 1.30 27.89 -45.75
C LEU A 246 1.68 29.06 -44.83
N ILE A 247 2.92 29.52 -44.93
CA ILE A 247 3.49 30.61 -44.13
C ILE A 247 3.92 31.77 -45.02
N SER A 248 3.86 32.98 -44.49
CA SER A 248 4.18 34.21 -45.22
C SER A 248 4.98 35.20 -44.37
N SER A 249 5.70 36.09 -45.03
CA SER A 249 6.46 37.15 -44.37
C SER A 249 5.54 38.08 -43.56
N PRO A 250 5.91 38.49 -42.33
CA PRO A 250 7.19 38.22 -41.67
C PRO A 250 7.31 36.77 -41.20
N TYR A 251 8.46 36.16 -41.47
CA TYR A 251 8.81 34.85 -40.94
C TYR A 251 9.37 35.05 -39.54
N VAL A 252 8.68 34.53 -38.53
CA VAL A 252 8.98 34.70 -37.12
C VAL A 252 9.39 33.35 -36.55
N PHE A 253 10.67 33.19 -36.27
CA PHE A 253 11.18 32.10 -35.46
C PHE A 253 11.14 32.51 -33.98
N ARG A 254 10.55 31.67 -33.14
CA ARG A 254 10.76 31.73 -31.68
C ARG A 254 11.62 30.54 -31.32
N ALA A 255 12.75 30.76 -30.66
CA ALA A 255 13.63 29.70 -30.20
C ALA A 255 13.86 29.83 -28.70
N ILE A 256 13.76 28.72 -27.97
CA ILE A 256 14.16 28.59 -26.57
C ILE A 256 15.57 27.99 -26.55
N GLY A 257 16.47 28.58 -25.77
CA GLY A 257 17.90 28.28 -25.70
C GLY A 257 18.67 29.46 -25.12
N SER A 258 20.01 29.46 -25.21
CA SER A 258 20.82 30.60 -24.77
C SER A 258 20.58 31.81 -25.70
N SER A 259 19.97 32.89 -25.20
CA SER A 259 19.63 34.08 -25.99
C SER A 259 20.80 34.63 -26.80
N SER A 260 21.97 34.74 -26.17
CA SER A 260 23.18 35.27 -26.80
C SER A 260 23.79 34.30 -27.80
N ALA A 261 23.68 32.97 -27.61
CA ALA A 261 24.09 32.01 -28.63
C ALA A 261 23.20 32.11 -29.88
N LEU A 262 21.89 32.27 -29.69
CA LEU A 262 20.90 32.42 -30.76
C LEU A 262 21.09 33.74 -31.54
N ASP A 263 21.33 34.87 -30.86
CA ASP A 263 21.62 36.13 -31.55
C ASP A 263 22.93 36.06 -32.35
N ASN A 264 24.00 35.55 -31.74
CA ASN A 264 25.29 35.37 -32.40
C ASN A 264 25.13 34.52 -33.68
N ALA A 265 24.44 33.37 -33.62
CA ALA A 265 24.25 32.51 -34.78
C ALA A 265 23.58 33.20 -35.97
N ILE A 266 22.61 34.09 -35.72
CA ILE A 266 21.96 34.88 -36.76
C ILE A 266 22.85 36.03 -37.26
N ASN A 267 23.57 36.70 -36.36
CA ASN A 267 24.38 37.88 -36.67
C ASN A 267 25.84 37.58 -37.08
N ILE A 268 26.27 36.31 -37.14
CA ILE A 268 27.59 35.90 -37.68
C ILE A 268 27.87 36.57 -39.03
N ALA A 269 29.06 37.16 -39.13
CA ALA A 269 29.54 37.81 -40.35
C ALA A 269 29.66 36.78 -41.48
N GLY A 270 28.95 37.01 -42.59
CA GLY A 270 28.86 36.07 -43.71
C GLY A 270 27.88 34.90 -43.51
N GLY A 271 27.28 34.77 -42.31
CA GLY A 271 26.29 33.74 -41.98
C GLY A 271 24.89 34.02 -42.54
N VAL A 272 23.89 33.29 -42.04
CA VAL A 272 22.52 33.30 -42.60
C VAL A 272 21.84 34.67 -42.53
N GLY A 273 21.99 35.42 -41.43
CA GLY A 273 21.44 36.78 -41.32
C GLY A 273 22.12 37.77 -42.27
N SER A 274 23.42 37.61 -42.51
CA SER A 274 24.15 38.38 -43.53
C SER A 274 23.59 38.09 -44.93
N LYS A 275 23.40 36.81 -45.28
CA LYS A 275 22.81 36.37 -46.56
C LYS A 275 21.39 36.92 -46.77
N LEU A 276 20.54 36.88 -45.74
CA LEU A 276 19.20 37.45 -45.77
C LEU A 276 19.21 38.97 -46.03
N ARG A 277 20.08 39.71 -45.34
CA ARG A 277 20.20 41.17 -45.50
C ARG A 277 20.77 41.56 -46.88
N VAL A 278 21.82 40.89 -47.34
CA VAL A 278 22.56 41.25 -48.57
C VAL A 278 21.93 40.67 -49.84
N THR A 279 21.61 39.37 -49.88
CA THR A 279 21.10 38.71 -51.09
C THR A 279 19.60 38.92 -51.29
N TYR A 280 18.82 38.95 -50.20
CA TYR A 280 17.35 39.05 -50.26
C TYR A 280 16.82 40.45 -49.93
N GLY A 281 17.68 41.37 -49.45
CA GLY A 281 17.27 42.71 -49.00
C GLY A 281 16.34 42.70 -47.79
N ALA A 282 16.23 41.55 -47.10
CA ALA A 282 15.29 41.34 -46.00
C ALA A 282 15.71 42.16 -44.76
N THR A 283 14.74 42.56 -43.96
CA THR A 283 15.03 43.06 -42.60
C THR A 283 15.07 41.87 -41.66
N VAL A 284 16.17 41.69 -40.93
CA VAL A 284 16.32 40.65 -39.90
C VAL A 284 16.51 41.33 -38.55
N LYS A 285 15.53 41.19 -37.66
CA LYS A 285 15.56 41.65 -36.27
C LYS A 285 15.64 40.42 -35.36
N VAL A 286 16.51 40.48 -34.35
CA VAL A 286 16.54 39.51 -33.24
C VAL A 286 16.14 40.27 -31.97
N GLU A 287 15.31 39.64 -31.14
CA GLU A 287 14.90 40.13 -29.84
C GLU A 287 15.21 39.03 -28.80
N GLU A 288 16.28 39.21 -28.03
CA GLU A 288 16.60 38.36 -26.88
C GLU A 288 15.54 38.53 -25.78
N SER A 289 15.23 37.43 -25.06
CA SER A 289 14.32 37.46 -23.92
C SER A 289 14.60 36.33 -22.94
N ASP A 290 14.54 36.62 -21.64
CA ASP A 290 14.55 35.59 -20.59
C ASP A 290 13.26 34.75 -20.56
N LYS A 291 12.22 35.15 -21.31
CA LYS A 291 10.95 34.42 -21.38
C LYS A 291 10.32 34.48 -22.77
N VAL A 292 10.77 33.59 -23.65
CA VAL A 292 10.06 33.19 -24.86
C VAL A 292 9.02 32.13 -24.50
N LEU A 293 7.78 32.29 -25.00
CA LEU A 293 6.73 31.28 -24.94
C LEU A 293 6.52 30.68 -26.33
N ILE A 294 6.54 29.36 -26.43
CA ILE A 294 6.18 28.58 -27.61
C ILE A 294 4.89 27.83 -27.28
N SER A 295 3.78 28.33 -27.82
CA SER A 295 2.44 27.76 -27.60
C SER A 295 2.04 26.77 -28.71
N ALA A 296 2.75 26.77 -29.84
CA ALA A 296 2.55 25.78 -30.89
C ALA A 296 2.87 24.36 -30.39
N THR A 297 2.01 23.40 -30.73
CA THR A 297 2.18 21.98 -30.42
C THR A 297 1.87 21.10 -31.62
N VAL A 298 2.49 19.92 -31.67
CA VAL A 298 2.26 18.91 -32.70
C VAL A 298 1.18 17.93 -32.23
N GLN A 299 0.20 17.64 -33.10
CA GLN A 299 -0.78 16.58 -32.83
C GLN A 299 -0.13 15.21 -32.95
N SER A 300 -0.34 14.35 -31.96
CA SER A 300 0.11 12.97 -32.01
C SER A 300 -0.55 12.23 -33.17
N ARG A 301 0.24 11.57 -34.03
CA ARG A 301 -0.28 10.67 -35.07
C ARG A 301 -0.37 9.27 -34.49
N GLU A 302 -1.51 8.60 -34.66
CA GLU A 302 -1.59 7.17 -34.32
C GLU A 302 -0.64 6.35 -35.18
N ASN A 303 0.18 5.54 -34.52
CA ASN A 303 1.06 4.59 -35.18
C ASN A 303 0.25 3.36 -35.64
N LYS A 304 0.27 3.07 -36.95
CA LYS A 304 -0.45 1.90 -37.50
C LYS A 304 0.20 0.56 -37.15
N TYR A 305 1.49 0.55 -36.85
CA TYR A 305 2.28 -0.67 -36.66
C TYR A 305 3.12 -0.66 -35.38
N ALA A 306 3.80 0.45 -35.09
CA ALA A 306 4.53 0.62 -33.84
C ALA A 306 3.57 0.76 -32.66
N LYS A 307 3.91 0.15 -31.52
CA LYS A 307 3.21 0.29 -30.24
C LYS A 307 4.21 0.74 -29.19
N ALA A 308 3.73 1.44 -28.15
CA ALA A 308 4.52 1.64 -26.96
C ALA A 308 4.78 0.28 -26.29
N VAL A 309 5.95 0.11 -25.69
CA VAL A 309 6.27 -1.06 -24.88
C VAL A 309 5.97 -0.68 -23.43
N GLY A 310 4.88 -1.21 -22.87
CA GLY A 310 4.48 -0.97 -21.48
C GLY A 310 3.03 -0.51 -21.25
N ASP A 311 2.21 -0.40 -22.30
CA ASP A 311 0.74 -0.30 -22.20
C ASP A 311 0.09 -1.71 -22.09
#